data_AF-A0A2S2P219-F1
#
_entry.id   AF-A0A2S2P219-F1
#
_cell.length_a   1.000
_cell.length_b   1.000
_cell.length_c   1.000
_cell.angle_alpha   90.00
_cell.angle_beta   90.00
_cell.angle_gamma   90.00
#
_symmetry.space_group_name_H-M   'P 1'
#
loop_
_entity.id
_entity.type
_entity.pdbx_description
1 polymer ?
#
loop_
_entity_poly.entity_id
_entity_poly.type
_entity_poly.pdbx_seq_one_letter_code
_entity_poly.pdbx_strand_id
1 'polypeptide(L)'
;MIKSNQKYLKMFDTPLNMGLRFALGAFKSSPIESLRNLANKLPPDLRRTYNTLLYTARSLINIENTSNKYLAKKIKKAEEYHIDLQHLVKTKPPSFSPWKLSFDINLEISELKKENNSSIMYRNIFQNTLQKYPNFKHIYTNASKTDQNVGNL
;
A
#
# COMPACT_ATOMS: atom_id res chain seq x y z
N MET A 1 -26.37 0.20 5.10
CA MET A 1 -25.44 0.67 6.17
C MET A 1 -25.28 -0.41 7.26
N ILE A 2 -24.07 -0.89 7.58
CA ILE A 2 -23.87 -1.71 8.79
C ILE A 2 -24.06 -0.75 9.96
N LYS A 3 -25.16 -0.90 10.70
CA LYS A 3 -25.48 -0.07 11.86
C LYS A 3 -24.52 -0.47 12.99
N SER A 4 -23.37 0.18 13.03
CA SER A 4 -22.42 0.02 14.14
C SER A 4 -22.93 0.80 15.34
N ASN A 5 -22.80 0.23 16.53
CA ASN A 5 -23.27 0.89 17.75
C ASN A 5 -22.46 2.17 18.00
N GLN A 6 -23.19 3.28 18.11
CA GLN A 6 -22.65 4.63 18.19
C GLN A 6 -21.73 4.84 19.41
N LYS A 7 -21.94 4.09 20.50
CA LYS A 7 -21.06 4.10 21.68
C LYS A 7 -19.65 3.62 21.31
N TYR A 8 -19.54 2.52 20.57
CA TYR A 8 -18.23 2.00 20.15
C TYR A 8 -17.57 2.91 19.12
N LEU A 9 -18.34 3.52 18.21
CA LEU A 9 -17.78 4.49 17.26
C LEU A 9 -17.14 5.68 17.98
N LYS A 10 -17.83 6.24 18.99
CA LYS A 10 -17.29 7.32 19.83
C LYS A 10 -16.00 6.91 20.55
N MET A 11 -15.89 5.67 20.99
CA MET A 11 -14.68 5.15 21.64
C MET A 11 -13.45 5.20 20.72
N PHE A 12 -13.62 4.95 19.41
CA PHE A 12 -12.54 5.06 18.43
C PHE A 12 -12.32 6.49 17.91
N ASP A 13 -13.39 7.26 17.74
CA ASP A 13 -13.31 8.61 17.18
C ASP A 13 -12.66 9.59 18.16
N THR A 14 -12.84 9.40 19.47
CA THR A 14 -12.26 10.25 20.52
C THR A 14 -10.72 10.31 20.47
N PRO A 15 -9.98 9.18 20.57
CA PRO A 15 -8.52 9.20 20.47
C PRO A 15 -8.03 9.66 19.10
N LEU A 16 -8.74 9.31 18.01
CA LEU A 16 -8.39 9.77 16.67
C LEU A 16 -8.45 11.29 16.54
N ASN A 17 -9.53 11.90 17.03
CA ASN A 17 -9.72 13.34 16.98
C ASN A 17 -8.69 14.07 17.86
N MET A 18 -8.34 13.48 19.00
CA MET A 18 -7.30 14.01 19.87
C MET A 18 -5.91 13.93 19.22
N GLY A 19 -5.57 12.79 18.60
CA GLY A 19 -4.32 12.64 17.87
C GLY A 19 -4.17 13.64 16.72
N LEU A 20 -5.26 13.92 15.99
CA LEU A 20 -5.27 14.95 14.95
C LEU A 20 -4.97 16.34 15.52
N ARG A 21 -5.53 16.68 16.68
CA ARG A 21 -5.23 17.95 17.36
C ARG A 21 -3.78 18.05 17.78
N PHE A 22 -3.23 16.99 18.37
CA PHE A 22 -1.82 16.99 18.77
C PHE A 22 -0.88 17.11 17.57
N ALA A 23 -1.14 16.37 16.49
CA ALA A 23 -0.32 16.43 15.29
C ALA A 23 -0.33 17.82 14.63
N LEU A 24 -1.44 18.56 14.73
CA LEU A 24 -1.59 19.90 14.18
C LEU A 24 -1.28 21.02 15.17
N GLY A 25 -0.95 20.70 16.43
CA GLY A 25 -0.81 21.70 17.49
C GLY A 25 -2.10 22.50 17.76
N ALA A 26 -3.27 21.93 17.46
CA ALA A 26 -4.55 22.63 17.57
C ALA A 26 -5.13 22.60 18.99
N PHE A 27 -5.84 23.66 19.37
CA PHE A 27 -6.53 23.74 20.65
C PHE A 27 -7.58 22.63 20.78
N LYS A 28 -7.88 22.24 22.03
CA LYS A 28 -8.95 21.26 22.33
C LYS A 28 -10.33 21.73 21.83
N SER A 29 -10.55 23.04 21.79
CA SER A 29 -11.78 23.70 21.34
C SER A 29 -11.91 23.83 19.82
N SER A 30 -10.84 23.63 19.04
CA SER A 30 -10.91 23.82 17.58
C SER A 30 -11.96 22.89 16.94
N PRO A 31 -12.73 23.32 15.93
CA PRO A 31 -13.69 22.43 15.27
C PRO A 31 -13.00 21.26 14.58
N ILE A 32 -13.39 20.02 14.88
CA ILE A 32 -12.69 18.83 14.35
C ILE A 32 -12.78 18.71 12.83
N GLU A 33 -13.87 19.17 12.24
CA GLU A 33 -14.06 19.12 10.78
C GLU A 33 -13.12 20.08 10.05
N SER A 34 -12.89 21.27 10.63
CA SER A 34 -11.88 22.21 10.11
C SER A 34 -10.48 21.61 10.14
N LEU A 35 -10.14 20.88 11.22
CA LEU A 35 -8.83 20.22 11.34
C LEU A 35 -8.66 19.08 10.33
N ARG A 36 -9.73 18.36 10.02
CA ARG A 36 -9.72 17.32 8.99
C ARG A 36 -9.49 17.89 7.61
N ASN A 37 -10.18 18.99 7.27
CA ASN A 37 -9.96 19.70 6.01
C ASN A 37 -8.52 20.19 5.90
N LEU A 38 -7.99 20.80 6.98
CA LEU A 38 -6.61 21.28 7.02
C LEU A 38 -5.59 20.15 6.81
N ALA A 39 -5.82 18.97 7.39
CA ALA A 39 -4.94 17.82 7.27
C ALA A 39 -5.24 16.90 6.07
N ASN A 40 -6.16 17.30 5.20
CA ASN A 40 -6.69 16.49 4.10
C ASN A 40 -7.09 15.06 4.54
N LYS A 41 -7.84 14.96 5.64
CA LYS A 41 -8.31 13.68 6.22
C LYS A 41 -9.80 13.49 6.01
N LEU A 42 -10.17 12.29 5.55
CA LEU A 42 -11.58 11.92 5.42
C LEU A 42 -12.28 11.85 6.80
N PRO A 43 -13.58 12.19 6.86
CA PRO A 43 -14.45 11.90 7.99
C PRO A 43 -14.41 10.40 8.37
N PRO A 44 -14.55 10.04 9.66
CA PRO A 44 -14.40 8.66 10.12
C PRO A 44 -15.31 7.65 9.41
N ASP A 45 -16.55 8.01 9.09
CA ASP A 45 -17.50 7.11 8.44
C ASP A 45 -17.14 6.80 6.99
N LEU A 46 -16.70 7.83 6.26
CA LEU A 46 -16.18 7.65 4.90
C LEU A 46 -14.89 6.83 4.93
N ARG A 47 -13.99 7.12 5.87
CA ARG A 47 -12.75 6.36 6.05
C ARG A 47 -13.00 4.88 6.36
N ARG A 48 -13.97 4.57 7.22
CA ARG A 48 -14.38 3.18 7.51
C ARG A 48 -14.95 2.49 6.28
N THR A 49 -15.78 3.20 5.51
CA THR A 49 -16.33 2.68 4.25
C THR A 49 -15.21 2.39 3.25
N TYR A 50 -14.32 3.34 3.01
CA TYR A 50 -13.14 3.18 2.16
C TYR A 50 -12.29 1.98 2.58
N ASN A 51 -11.91 1.89 3.87
CA ASN A 51 -11.11 0.79 4.38
C ASN A 51 -11.82 -0.56 4.26
N THR A 52 -13.15 -0.59 4.43
CA THR A 52 -13.95 -1.81 4.26
C THR A 52 -13.92 -2.28 2.81
N LEU A 53 -14.08 -1.36 1.85
CA LEU A 53 -14.04 -1.65 0.42
C LEU A 53 -12.64 -2.11 -0.02
N LEU A 54 -11.60 -1.42 0.45
CA LEU A 54 -10.21 -1.80 0.21
C LEU A 54 -9.90 -3.19 0.75
N TYR A 55 -10.35 -3.49 1.97
CA TYR A 55 -10.23 -4.82 2.55
C TYR A 55 -10.95 -5.87 1.70
N THR A 56 -12.17 -5.57 1.24
CA THR A 56 -12.92 -6.51 0.40
C THR A 56 -12.25 -6.80 -0.93
N ALA A 57 -11.71 -5.79 -1.60
CA ALA A 57 -10.97 -5.97 -2.83
C ALA A 57 -9.75 -6.89 -2.62
N ARG A 58 -8.98 -6.62 -1.56
CA ARG A 58 -7.80 -7.43 -1.19
C ARG A 58 -8.16 -8.88 -0.84
N SER A 59 -9.25 -9.09 -0.09
CA SER A 59 -9.72 -10.43 0.22
C SER A 59 -10.19 -11.17 -1.02
N LEU A 60 -10.91 -10.50 -1.93
CA LEU A 60 -11.37 -11.10 -3.18
C LEU A 60 -10.23 -11.46 -4.15
N ILE A 61 -9.11 -10.74 -4.11
CA ILE A 61 -7.91 -11.08 -4.87
C ILE A 61 -7.38 -12.45 -4.41
N ASN A 62 -7.35 -12.70 -3.10
CA ASN A 62 -6.93 -13.98 -2.53
C ASN A 62 -8.07 -15.01 -2.55
N ILE A 63 -8.03 -15.94 -3.50
CA ILE A 63 -9.09 -16.96 -3.70
C ILE A 63 -9.28 -17.83 -2.44
N GLU A 64 -8.21 -18.14 -1.72
CA GLU A 64 -8.19 -19.07 -0.59
C GLU A 64 -8.56 -18.39 0.75
N ASN A 65 -8.89 -17.10 0.74
CA ASN A 65 -9.22 -16.39 1.96
C ASN A 65 -10.56 -16.87 2.56
N THR A 66 -10.52 -17.45 3.76
CA THR A 66 -11.69 -17.92 4.52
C THR A 66 -12.71 -16.83 4.81
N SER A 67 -12.32 -15.55 4.75
CA SER A 67 -13.21 -14.41 4.96
C SER A 67 -14.13 -14.13 3.76
N ASN A 68 -13.84 -14.72 2.59
CA ASN A 68 -14.60 -14.49 1.35
C ASN A 68 -16.09 -14.83 1.51
N LYS A 69 -16.44 -15.83 2.34
CA LYS A 69 -17.82 -16.19 2.66
C LYS A 69 -18.64 -15.07 3.31
N TYR A 70 -18.00 -14.09 3.93
CA TYR A 70 -18.66 -12.99 4.64
C TYR A 70 -18.66 -11.66 3.86
N LEU A 71 -18.23 -11.67 2.59
CA LEU A 71 -18.06 -10.44 1.80
C LEU A 71 -19.29 -10.04 0.98
N ALA A 72 -20.28 -10.91 0.80
CA ALA A 72 -21.44 -10.65 -0.07
C ALA A 72 -22.10 -9.28 0.18
N LYS A 73 -22.35 -8.95 1.45
CA LYS A 73 -22.94 -7.65 1.84
C LYS A 73 -22.04 -6.45 1.50
N LYS A 74 -20.72 -6.64 1.54
CA LYS A 74 -19.74 -5.58 1.26
C LYS A 74 -19.54 -5.39 -0.24
N ILE A 75 -19.65 -6.46 -1.04
CA ILE A 75 -19.62 -6.41 -2.51
C ILE A 75 -20.81 -5.60 -3.03
N LYS A 76 -22.02 -5.90 -2.55
CA LYS A 76 -23.22 -5.11 -2.88
C LYS A 76 -23.05 -3.62 -2.56
N LYS A 77 -22.41 -3.32 -1.42
CA LYS A 77 -22.10 -1.93 -1.05
C LYS A 77 -21.08 -1.30 -2.03
N ALA A 78 -20.15 -2.04 -2.58
CA ALA A 78 -19.20 -1.52 -3.58
C ALA A 78 -19.91 -1.15 -4.89
N GLU A 79 -20.88 -1.97 -5.31
CA GLU A 79 -21.73 -1.72 -6.48
C GLU A 79 -22.56 -0.43 -6.33
N GLU A 80 -23.08 -0.17 -5.12
CA GLU A 80 -23.75 1.11 -4.78
C GLU A 80 -22.86 2.35 -5.00
N TYR A 81 -21.52 2.19 -4.92
CA TYR A 81 -20.54 3.25 -5.19
C TYR A 81 -19.94 3.17 -6.59
N HIS A 82 -20.48 2.34 -7.49
CA HIS A 82 -19.95 2.09 -8.82
C HIS A 82 -18.48 1.60 -8.83
N ILE A 83 -18.07 0.87 -7.79
CA ILE A 83 -16.75 0.26 -7.70
C ILE A 83 -16.84 -1.16 -8.22
N ASP A 84 -16.16 -1.42 -9.32
CA ASP A 84 -16.06 -2.74 -9.91
C ASP A 84 -15.03 -3.61 -9.16
N LEU A 85 -15.52 -4.70 -8.56
CA LEU A 85 -14.71 -5.70 -7.87
C LEU A 85 -14.65 -7.04 -8.62
N GLN A 86 -15.34 -7.17 -9.76
CA GLN A 86 -15.45 -8.43 -10.51
C GLN A 86 -14.17 -8.70 -11.32
N HIS A 87 -13.60 -7.66 -11.93
CA HIS A 87 -12.42 -7.75 -12.79
C HIS A 87 -11.07 -7.71 -12.03
N LEU A 88 -11.07 -8.01 -10.73
CA LEU A 88 -9.83 -8.07 -9.95
C LEU A 88 -9.00 -9.30 -10.35
N VAL A 89 -7.73 -9.07 -10.68
CA VAL A 89 -6.75 -10.13 -10.95
C VAL A 89 -6.58 -10.98 -9.69
N LYS A 90 -6.95 -12.26 -9.78
CA LYS A 90 -6.90 -13.19 -8.65
C LYS A 90 -5.48 -13.71 -8.46
N THR A 91 -5.08 -13.89 -7.21
CA THR A 91 -3.80 -14.47 -6.82
C THR A 91 -4.01 -15.55 -5.77
N LYS A 92 -3.11 -16.54 -5.76
CA LYS A 92 -3.01 -17.50 -4.66
C LYS A 92 -1.90 -17.06 -3.72
N PRO A 93 -2.07 -17.22 -2.40
CA PRO A 93 -0.98 -16.99 -1.47
C PRO A 93 0.17 -17.97 -1.77
N PRO A 94 1.43 -17.59 -1.52
CA PRO A 94 2.54 -18.52 -1.65
C PRO A 94 2.33 -19.71 -0.69
N SER A 95 2.68 -20.92 -1.15
CA SER A 95 2.58 -22.16 -0.37
C SER A 95 3.61 -22.26 0.77
N PHE A 96 4.55 -21.32 0.82
CA PHE A 96 5.56 -21.20 1.84
C PHE A 96 5.37 -19.90 2.62
N SER A 97 5.76 -19.94 3.89
CA SER A 97 5.76 -18.75 4.73
C SER A 97 6.74 -17.71 4.18
N PRO A 98 6.40 -16.40 4.20
CA PRO A 98 7.26 -15.35 3.65
C PRO A 98 8.70 -15.35 4.17
N TRP A 99 8.91 -15.74 5.44
CA TRP A 99 10.25 -15.82 6.06
C TRP A 99 11.11 -17.01 5.59
N LYS A 100 10.53 -17.96 4.85
CA LYS A 100 11.29 -19.04 4.19
C LYS A 100 11.81 -18.64 2.81
N LEU A 101 11.42 -17.47 2.31
CA LEU A 101 11.87 -16.97 1.02
C LEU A 101 13.36 -16.60 1.13
N SER A 102 14.19 -17.31 0.38
CA SER A 102 15.61 -16.99 0.22
C SER A 102 15.79 -16.30 -1.13
N PHE A 103 16.42 -15.13 -1.10
CA PHE A 103 16.83 -14.42 -2.30
C PHE A 103 18.34 -14.55 -2.44
N ASP A 104 18.79 -14.85 -3.66
CA ASP A 104 20.19 -14.68 -4.03
C ASP A 104 20.43 -13.20 -4.31
N ILE A 105 21.09 -12.52 -3.37
CA ILE A 105 21.31 -11.07 -3.42
C ILE A 105 22.77 -10.84 -3.80
N ASN A 106 23.01 -10.32 -5.01
CA ASN A 106 24.34 -9.86 -5.39
C ASN A 106 24.64 -8.50 -4.73
N LEU A 107 25.66 -8.47 -3.86
CA LEU A 107 26.15 -7.28 -3.16
C LEU A 107 27.53 -6.81 -3.65
N GLU A 108 28.08 -7.33 -4.75
CA GLU A 108 29.41 -7.02 -5.29
C GLU A 108 29.63 -5.50 -5.46
N ILE A 109 28.59 -4.76 -5.85
CA ILE A 109 28.66 -3.30 -6.05
C ILE A 109 28.84 -2.54 -4.73
N SER A 110 28.39 -3.10 -3.61
CA SER A 110 28.45 -2.42 -2.30
C SER A 110 29.87 -2.30 -1.74
N GLU A 111 30.79 -3.16 -2.19
CA GLU A 111 32.19 -3.15 -1.79
C GLU A 111 32.98 -2.01 -2.45
N LEU A 112 32.44 -1.42 -3.53
CA LEU A 112 33.08 -0.36 -4.29
C LEU A 112 32.74 1.03 -3.75
N LYS A 113 33.72 1.70 -3.16
CA LYS A 113 33.58 3.09 -2.71
C LYS A 113 33.50 4.06 -3.90
N LYS A 114 32.54 4.99 -3.84
CA LYS A 114 32.30 6.01 -4.89
C LYS A 114 33.46 6.98 -5.09
N GLU A 115 34.21 7.26 -4.02
CA GLU A 115 35.37 8.16 -4.03
C GLU A 115 36.54 7.63 -4.88
N ASN A 116 36.67 6.31 -5.01
CA ASN A 116 37.82 5.67 -5.65
C ASN A 116 37.49 4.99 -6.98
N ASN A 117 36.21 5.00 -7.41
CA ASN A 117 35.76 4.26 -8.58
C ASN A 117 34.99 5.16 -9.56
N SER A 118 35.26 4.97 -10.85
CA SER A 118 34.58 5.72 -11.90
C SER A 118 33.17 5.19 -12.16
N SER A 119 32.29 6.04 -12.69
CA SER A 119 30.93 5.65 -13.09
C SER A 119 30.90 4.52 -14.13
N ILE A 120 31.95 4.44 -14.97
CA ILE A 120 32.11 3.40 -15.99
C ILE A 120 32.26 2.02 -15.35
N MET A 121 32.92 1.92 -14.19
CA MET A 121 33.14 0.63 -13.54
C MET A 121 31.82 0.00 -13.06
N TYR A 122 30.93 0.80 -12.47
CA TYR A 122 29.59 0.35 -12.07
C TYR A 122 28.75 -0.13 -13.27
N ARG A 123 28.85 0.58 -14.40
CA ARG A 123 28.17 0.19 -15.65
C ARG A 123 28.69 -1.15 -16.17
N ASN A 124 30.00 -1.36 -16.14
CA ASN A 124 30.62 -2.61 -16.58
C ASN A 124 30.20 -3.78 -15.69
N ILE A 125 30.21 -3.60 -14.36
CA ILE A 125 29.76 -4.65 -13.42
C ILE A 125 28.29 -5.00 -13.66
N PHE A 126 27.43 -4.01 -13.81
CA PHE A 126 26.03 -4.24 -14.14
C PHE A 126 25.88 -5.03 -15.45
N GLN A 127 26.57 -4.63 -16.52
CA GLN A 127 26.55 -5.33 -17.81
C GLN A 127 27.04 -6.78 -17.69
N ASN A 128 28.13 -7.01 -16.96
CA ASN A 128 28.65 -8.35 -16.70
C ASN A 128 27.64 -9.20 -15.94
N THR A 129 26.94 -8.63 -14.95
CA THR A 129 25.86 -9.32 -14.23
C THR A 129 24.70 -9.67 -15.15
N LEU A 130 24.28 -8.76 -16.04
CA LEU A 130 23.22 -9.07 -17.02
C LEU A 130 23.62 -10.23 -17.94
N GLN A 131 24.89 -10.29 -18.36
CA GLN A 131 25.40 -11.39 -19.20
C GLN A 131 25.40 -12.75 -18.50
N LYS A 132 25.47 -12.80 -17.15
CA LYS A 132 25.35 -14.05 -16.39
C LYS A 132 23.93 -14.65 -16.43
N TYR A 133 22.92 -13.84 -16.74
CA TYR A 133 21.51 -14.24 -16.68
C TYR A 133 20.73 -13.98 -17.99
N PRO A 134 21.19 -14.46 -19.15
CA PRO A 134 20.63 -14.09 -20.46
C PRO A 134 19.20 -14.61 -20.69
N ASN A 135 18.81 -15.69 -19.99
CA ASN A 135 17.51 -16.33 -20.12
C ASN A 135 16.51 -15.89 -19.03
N PHE A 136 16.87 -14.90 -18.21
CA PHE A 136 16.01 -14.41 -17.14
C PHE A 136 15.24 -13.17 -17.60
N LYS A 137 14.02 -13.02 -17.07
CA LYS A 137 13.26 -11.78 -17.27
C LYS A 137 13.82 -10.69 -16.35
N HIS A 138 14.32 -9.61 -16.94
CA HIS A 138 14.83 -8.49 -16.17
C HIS A 138 13.67 -7.56 -15.78
N ILE A 139 13.54 -7.29 -14.49
CA ILE A 139 12.52 -6.40 -13.93
C ILE A 139 13.25 -5.24 -13.27
N TYR A 140 13.08 -4.04 -13.82
CA TYR A 140 13.62 -2.81 -13.25
C TYR A 140 12.48 -2.08 -12.55
N THR A 141 12.65 -1.82 -11.25
CA THR A 141 11.75 -0.93 -10.52
C THR A 141 12.43 0.43 -10.50
N ASN A 142 11.85 1.44 -11.15
CA ASN A 142 12.37 2.78 -10.98
C ASN A 142 12.06 3.20 -9.54
N ALA A 143 13.08 3.27 -8.69
CA ALA A 143 12.94 3.90 -7.37
C ALA A 143 12.79 5.44 -7.53
N SER A 144 12.19 5.92 -8.64
CA SER A 144 12.04 7.33 -8.93
C SER A 144 10.78 7.85 -8.25
N LYS A 145 10.96 8.82 -7.36
CA LYS A 145 9.95 9.84 -7.13
C LYS A 145 10.18 10.94 -8.16
N THR A 146 9.20 11.19 -9.00
CA THR A 146 9.08 12.45 -9.73
C THR A 146 7.66 12.98 -9.54
N ASP A 147 7.54 14.29 -9.29
CA ASP A 147 6.25 14.96 -9.05
C ASP A 147 5.37 15.02 -10.30
N GLN A 148 5.89 14.68 -11.48
CA GLN A 148 5.16 14.68 -12.74
C GLN A 148 5.66 13.54 -13.66
N ASN A 149 4.86 12.48 -13.77
CA ASN A 149 4.80 11.48 -14.84
C ASN A 149 6.07 10.76 -15.38
N VAL A 150 6.08 9.46 -15.05
CA VAL A 150 6.46 8.21 -15.77
C VAL A 150 7.72 8.17 -16.66
N GLY A 151 8.53 7.15 -16.36
CA GLY A 151 9.70 6.76 -17.14
C GLY A 151 9.37 6.34 -18.57
N ASN A 152 10.33 6.64 -19.44
CA ASN A 152 10.64 5.88 -20.63
C ASN A 152 12.15 5.58 -20.61
N LEU A 153 12.48 4.44 -21.21
CA LEU A 153 13.79 3.80 -21.35
C LEU A 153 15.00 4.75 -21.41
#